data_AF-A0A5S4ZRX9-F1
#
_entry.id   AF-A0A5S4ZRX9-F1
#
_cell.length_a   1.000
_cell.length_b   1.000
_cell.length_c   1.000
_cell.angle_alpha   90.00
_cell.angle_beta   90.00
_cell.angle_gamma   90.00
#
_symmetry.space_group_name_H-M   'P 1'
#
loop_
_entity.id
_entity.type
_entity.pdbx_description
1 polymer ?
#
loop_
_entity_poly.entity_id
_entity_poly.type
_entity_poly.pdbx_seq_one_letter_code
_entity_poly.pdbx_strand_id
1 'polypeptide(L)'
;MVIFFYRENDNGLHRLRDTWDKGTLEYAYEVIRVWEQRRQPVITAKLVGLYPLLPLMKGENEQETPEQVLKECVNVVQEVEDESLQLDLLAVMAIMAGGRFPEKLVLSMIRRETVMESPIFQEWVKEERAGAKAEGKAEGKAEGKAEAICKYLEVRFGLAAQELQRQVRGISSLDELNRIINNIYTTGTIEEAQAVVLGTRN
;
A
#
# COMPACT_ATOMS: atom_id res chain seq x y z
N MET A 1 -19.04 8.26 14.73
CA MET A 1 -19.13 6.81 14.48
C MET A 1 -17.82 6.36 13.86
N VAL A 2 -17.24 5.27 14.35
CA VAL A 2 -16.00 4.64 13.84
C VAL A 2 -16.26 3.15 13.65
N ILE A 3 -15.75 2.57 12.57
CA ILE A 3 -15.94 1.15 12.25
C ILE A 3 -14.59 0.44 12.33
N PHE A 4 -14.54 -0.66 13.06
CA PHE A 4 -13.38 -1.56 13.09
C PHE A 4 -13.72 -2.88 12.41
N PHE A 5 -12.89 -3.25 11.43
CA PHE A 5 -13.01 -4.51 10.70
C PHE A 5 -12.34 -5.67 11.45
N TYR A 6 -11.19 -5.41 12.09
CA TYR A 6 -10.38 -6.41 12.77
C TYR A 6 -10.17 -6.07 14.25
N ARG A 7 -10.10 -7.09 15.10
CA ARG A 7 -10.08 -6.94 16.57
C ARG A 7 -8.83 -6.23 17.06
N GLU A 8 -7.70 -6.51 16.42
CA GLU A 8 -6.39 -5.91 16.69
C GLU A 8 -6.33 -4.41 16.41
N ASN A 9 -7.27 -3.85 15.64
CA ASN A 9 -7.31 -2.43 15.36
C ASN A 9 -8.13 -1.63 16.38
N ASP A 10 -9.00 -2.28 17.16
CA ASP A 10 -9.71 -1.62 18.25
C ASP A 10 -8.86 -1.59 19.51
N ASN A 11 -8.31 -0.42 19.83
CA ASN A 11 -7.51 -0.18 21.03
C ASN A 11 -8.33 -0.05 22.32
N GLY A 12 -9.67 -0.16 22.24
CA GLY A 12 -10.60 -0.02 23.37
C GLY A 12 -10.76 1.40 23.89
N LEU A 13 -10.06 2.38 23.30
CA LEU A 13 -10.14 3.79 23.67
C LEU A 13 -11.12 4.49 22.74
N HIS A 14 -12.39 4.58 23.16
CA HIS A 14 -13.46 5.19 22.34
C HIS A 14 -13.77 6.64 22.75
N ARG A 15 -12.81 7.26 23.44
CA ARG A 15 -12.85 8.65 23.87
C ARG A 15 -11.52 9.30 23.50
N LEU A 16 -11.59 10.36 22.72
CA LEU A 16 -10.46 11.23 22.48
C LEU A 16 -10.50 12.35 23.50
N ARG A 17 -9.37 12.56 24.15
CA ARG A 17 -9.16 13.71 25.02
C ARG A 17 -7.96 14.47 24.48
N ASP A 18 -8.19 15.73 24.12
CA ASP A 18 -7.14 16.65 23.73
C ASP A 18 -7.13 17.85 24.67
N THR A 19 -5.94 18.31 25.04
CA THR A 19 -5.74 19.41 25.98
C THR A 19 -4.79 20.42 25.37
N TRP A 20 -5.24 21.66 25.24
CA TRP A 20 -4.42 22.77 24.77
C TRP A 20 -4.62 24.00 25.66
N ASP A 21 -3.85 25.06 25.40
CA ASP A 21 -3.75 26.27 26.23
C ASP A 21 -5.09 26.95 26.61
N LYS A 22 -6.17 26.65 25.89
CA LYS A 22 -7.50 27.27 26.06
C LYS A 22 -8.59 26.31 26.52
N GLY A 23 -8.30 25.02 26.74
CA GLY A 23 -9.30 24.08 27.23
C GLY A 23 -9.00 22.61 26.97
N THR A 24 -9.94 21.77 27.40
CA THR A 24 -9.97 20.33 27.11
C THR A 24 -11.12 20.03 26.16
N LEU A 25 -10.84 19.29 25.07
CA LEU A 25 -11.84 18.68 24.21
C LEU A 25 -11.98 17.21 24.58
N GLU A 26 -13.19 16.80 24.95
CA GLU A 26 -13.54 15.40 25.11
C GLU A 26 -14.55 15.01 24.03
N TYR A 27 -14.18 14.03 23.20
CA TYR A 27 -15.04 13.53 22.14
C TYR A 27 -15.23 12.02 22.30
N ALA A 28 -16.47 11.60 22.55
CA ALA A 28 -16.87 10.20 22.52
C ALA A 28 -17.49 9.88 21.17
N TYR A 29 -17.15 8.72 20.61
CA TYR A 29 -17.73 8.25 19.36
C TYR A 29 -18.31 6.85 19.53
N GLU A 30 -19.39 6.60 18.79
CA GLU A 30 -19.95 5.27 18.66
C GLU A 30 -19.02 4.38 17.83
N VAL A 31 -18.86 3.13 18.27
CA VAL A 31 -17.98 2.14 17.64
C VAL A 31 -18.80 0.97 17.12
N ILE A 32 -18.62 0.65 15.85
CA ILE A 32 -19.15 -0.56 15.23
C ILE A 32 -18.00 -1.54 15.03
N ARG A 33 -18.08 -2.68 15.71
CA ARG A 33 -17.14 -3.79 15.53
C ARG A 33 -17.76 -4.81 14.60
N VAL A 34 -17.19 -4.98 13.41
CA VAL A 34 -17.76 -5.87 12.39
C VAL A 34 -17.88 -7.30 12.89
N TRP A 35 -16.93 -7.78 13.70
CA TRP A 35 -16.96 -9.13 14.30
C TRP A 35 -18.05 -9.36 15.34
N GLU A 36 -18.71 -8.31 15.83
CA GLU A 36 -19.86 -8.42 16.74
C GLU A 36 -21.19 -8.39 15.98
N GLN A 37 -21.19 -7.90 14.73
CA GLN A 37 -22.39 -7.83 13.91
C GLN A 37 -22.78 -9.21 13.38
N ARG A 38 -24.09 -9.48 13.29
CA ARG A 38 -24.62 -10.74 12.78
C ARG A 38 -24.65 -10.75 11.25
N ARG A 39 -24.21 -11.84 10.63
CA ARG A 39 -24.23 -11.98 9.15
C ARG A 39 -25.63 -12.18 8.59
N GLN A 40 -26.47 -12.97 9.26
CA GLN A 40 -27.75 -13.43 8.71
C GLN A 40 -28.71 -12.28 8.30
N PRO A 41 -28.88 -11.21 9.10
CA PRO A 41 -29.71 -10.06 8.70
C PRO A 41 -29.23 -9.39 7.40
N VAL A 42 -27.91 -9.33 7.17
CA VAL A 42 -27.31 -8.76 5.96
C VAL A 42 -27.69 -9.59 4.73
N ILE A 43 -27.60 -10.92 4.86
CA ILE A 43 -27.93 -11.88 3.79
C ILE A 43 -29.44 -11.83 3.51
N THR A 44 -30.27 -11.95 4.54
CA THR A 44 -31.73 -11.96 4.38
C THR A 44 -32.28 -10.66 3.79
N ALA A 45 -31.73 -9.51 4.20
CA ALA A 45 -32.11 -8.21 3.64
C ALA A 45 -31.45 -7.92 2.28
N LYS A 46 -30.62 -8.84 1.75
CA LYS A 46 -29.87 -8.70 0.50
C LYS A 46 -29.08 -7.38 0.42
N LEU A 47 -28.38 -7.05 1.50
CA LEU A 47 -27.51 -5.87 1.55
C LEU A 47 -26.19 -6.18 0.83
N VAL A 48 -26.25 -6.35 -0.49
CA VAL A 48 -25.16 -6.86 -1.34
C VAL A 48 -23.85 -6.09 -1.16
N GLY A 49 -23.91 -4.77 -0.98
CA GLY A 49 -22.73 -3.93 -0.74
C GLY A 49 -21.96 -4.26 0.55
N LEU A 50 -22.55 -5.01 1.48
CA LEU A 50 -21.91 -5.47 2.71
C LEU A 50 -21.40 -6.91 2.63
N TYR A 51 -21.64 -7.62 1.52
CA TYR A 51 -21.25 -9.03 1.38
C TYR A 51 -19.75 -9.28 1.58
N PRO A 52 -18.82 -8.40 1.16
CA PRO A 52 -17.40 -8.60 1.43
C PRO A 52 -17.04 -8.64 2.93
N LEU A 53 -17.91 -8.15 3.81
CA LEU A 53 -17.71 -8.14 5.25
C LEU A 53 -18.23 -9.40 5.96
N LEU A 54 -19.03 -10.24 5.28
CA LEU A 54 -19.64 -11.42 5.89
C LEU A 54 -18.63 -12.36 6.56
N PRO A 55 -17.42 -12.63 5.99
CA PRO A 55 -16.44 -13.48 6.65
C PRO A 55 -15.93 -12.93 7.98
N LEU A 56 -16.07 -11.62 8.23
CA LEU A 56 -15.69 -10.98 9.48
C LEU A 56 -16.81 -11.01 10.53
N MET A 57 -18.06 -11.14 10.10
CA MET A 57 -19.25 -11.10 10.96
C MET A 57 -19.47 -12.38 11.78
N LYS A 58 -20.27 -12.27 12.84
CA LYS A 58 -20.70 -13.39 13.68
C LYS A 58 -21.74 -14.24 12.94
N GLY A 59 -21.50 -15.55 12.88
CA GLY A 59 -22.47 -16.54 12.39
C GLY A 59 -23.54 -16.87 13.41
N GLU A 60 -24.47 -17.73 13.02
CA GLU A 60 -25.51 -18.21 13.96
C GLU A 60 -24.95 -19.28 14.91
N ASN A 61 -23.99 -20.08 14.44
CA ASN A 61 -23.32 -21.08 15.25
C ASN A 61 -21.97 -20.54 15.77
N GLU A 62 -21.76 -20.61 17.08
CA GLU A 62 -20.53 -20.12 17.72
C GLU A 62 -19.31 -21.02 17.48
N GLN A 63 -19.52 -22.23 16.95
CA GLN A 63 -18.49 -23.24 16.71
C GLN A 63 -18.25 -23.51 15.21
N GLU A 64 -18.58 -22.57 14.34
CA GLU A 64 -18.33 -22.68 12.89
C GLU A 64 -16.82 -22.75 12.61
N THR A 65 -16.42 -23.65 11.71
CA THR A 65 -15.04 -23.68 11.23
C THR A 65 -14.81 -22.56 10.20
N PRO A 66 -13.57 -22.07 10.04
CA PRO A 66 -13.23 -21.11 9.00
C PRO A 66 -13.70 -21.51 7.59
N GLU A 67 -13.62 -22.79 7.24
CA GLU A 67 -14.07 -23.34 5.97
C GLU A 67 -15.58 -23.19 5.79
N GLN A 68 -16.36 -23.44 6.86
CA GLN A 68 -17.82 -23.30 6.82
C GLN A 68 -18.22 -21.84 6.61
N VAL A 69 -17.59 -20.92 7.34
CA VAL A 69 -17.83 -19.47 7.21
C VAL A 69 -17.55 -19.02 5.77
N LEU A 70 -16.35 -19.29 5.25
CA LEU A 70 -15.98 -18.85 3.91
C LEU A 70 -16.85 -19.47 2.83
N LYS A 71 -17.18 -20.76 2.94
CA LYS A 71 -18.05 -21.45 1.99
C LYS A 71 -19.44 -20.81 1.94
N GLU A 72 -20.04 -20.52 3.08
CA GLU A 72 -21.34 -19.84 3.14
C GLU A 72 -21.27 -18.46 2.49
N CYS A 73 -20.27 -17.64 2.87
CA CYS A 73 -20.12 -16.29 2.33
C CYS A 73 -19.93 -16.28 0.80
N VAL A 74 -19.10 -17.18 0.28
CA VAL A 74 -18.89 -17.32 -1.18
C VAL A 74 -20.18 -17.73 -1.88
N ASN A 75 -20.92 -18.70 -1.33
CA ASN A 75 -22.19 -19.13 -1.92
C ASN A 75 -23.20 -17.96 -2.00
N VAL A 76 -23.29 -17.15 -0.94
CA VAL A 76 -24.19 -15.97 -0.92
C VAL A 76 -23.81 -14.96 -2.02
N VAL A 77 -22.52 -14.74 -2.26
CA VAL A 77 -22.08 -13.85 -3.35
C VAL A 77 -22.37 -14.48 -4.71
N GLN A 78 -22.27 -15.81 -4.85
CA GLN A 78 -22.60 -16.51 -6.10
C GLN A 78 -24.07 -16.43 -6.50
N GLU A 79 -24.96 -16.04 -5.58
CA GLU A 79 -26.38 -15.80 -5.88
C GLU A 79 -26.65 -14.40 -6.45
N VAL A 80 -25.64 -13.54 -6.55
CA VAL A 80 -25.76 -12.21 -7.18
C VAL A 80 -25.85 -12.37 -8.69
N GLU A 81 -26.91 -11.81 -9.30
CA GLU A 81 -27.19 -11.96 -10.74
C GLU A 81 -26.18 -11.27 -11.65
N ASP A 82 -25.64 -10.13 -11.21
CA ASP A 82 -24.63 -9.37 -11.96
C ASP A 82 -23.26 -10.03 -11.78
N GLU A 83 -22.79 -10.71 -12.82
CA GLU A 83 -21.51 -11.42 -12.85
C GLU A 83 -20.31 -10.48 -12.61
N SER A 84 -20.37 -9.26 -13.13
CA SER A 84 -19.29 -8.27 -12.92
C SER A 84 -19.21 -7.87 -11.44
N LEU A 85 -20.36 -7.56 -10.84
CA LEU A 85 -20.44 -7.21 -9.43
C LEU A 85 -20.07 -8.42 -8.55
N GLN A 86 -20.48 -9.63 -8.93
CA GLN A 86 -20.12 -10.86 -8.22
C GLN A 86 -18.59 -11.03 -8.13
N LEU A 87 -17.88 -10.85 -9.24
CA LEU A 87 -16.41 -10.95 -9.28
C LEU A 87 -15.76 -9.89 -8.38
N ASP A 88 -16.22 -8.64 -8.44
CA ASP A 88 -15.73 -7.56 -7.58
C ASP A 88 -15.97 -7.84 -6.09
N LEU A 89 -17.16 -8.34 -5.75
CA LEU A 89 -17.49 -8.71 -4.38
C LEU A 89 -16.59 -9.84 -3.87
N LEU A 90 -16.30 -10.86 -4.69
CA LEU A 90 -15.39 -11.95 -4.33
C LEU A 90 -13.95 -11.45 -4.18
N ALA A 91 -13.49 -10.55 -5.05
CA ALA A 91 -12.16 -9.97 -4.96
C ALA A 91 -11.97 -9.17 -3.65
N VAL A 92 -12.93 -8.30 -3.31
CA VAL A 92 -12.89 -7.54 -2.06
C VAL A 92 -13.06 -8.47 -0.85
N MET A 93 -13.93 -9.48 -0.94
CA MET A 93 -14.12 -10.47 0.12
C MET A 93 -12.84 -11.23 0.43
N ALA A 94 -12.04 -11.61 -0.59
CA ALA A 94 -10.77 -12.28 -0.39
C ALA A 94 -9.79 -11.42 0.42
N ILE A 95 -9.75 -10.10 0.16
CA ILE A 95 -8.92 -9.16 0.92
C ILE A 95 -9.39 -9.08 2.37
N MET A 96 -10.71 -8.91 2.59
CA MET A 96 -11.28 -8.82 3.93
C MET A 96 -11.07 -10.11 4.73
N ALA A 97 -11.31 -11.26 4.09
CA ALA A 97 -11.09 -12.57 4.69
C ALA A 97 -9.62 -12.82 5.04
N GLY A 98 -8.68 -12.32 4.22
CA GLY A 98 -7.24 -12.46 4.44
C GLY A 98 -6.75 -11.81 5.73
N GLY A 99 -7.45 -10.79 6.25
CA GLY A 99 -7.14 -10.19 7.55
C GLY A 99 -7.59 -11.05 8.75
N ARG A 100 -8.46 -12.04 8.55
CA ARG A 100 -8.97 -12.93 9.61
C ARG A 100 -8.51 -14.38 9.48
N PHE A 101 -8.33 -14.88 8.26
CA PHE A 101 -8.11 -16.30 7.97
C PHE A 101 -6.78 -16.53 7.23
N PRO A 102 -6.20 -17.73 7.32
CA PRO A 102 -4.97 -18.06 6.60
C PRO A 102 -5.13 -17.89 5.08
N GLU A 103 -4.17 -17.24 4.43
CA GLU A 103 -4.19 -16.97 2.98
C GLU A 103 -4.50 -18.21 2.14
N LYS A 104 -3.85 -19.35 2.44
CA LYS A 104 -4.06 -20.62 1.72
C LYS A 104 -5.51 -21.08 1.76
N LEU A 105 -6.19 -20.88 2.90
CA LEU A 105 -7.60 -21.25 3.05
C LEU A 105 -8.48 -20.30 2.24
N VAL A 106 -8.25 -18.99 2.33
CA VAL A 106 -9.01 -17.99 1.57
C VAL A 106 -8.89 -18.28 0.08
N LEU A 107 -7.68 -18.49 -0.43
CA LEU A 107 -7.43 -18.77 -1.85
C LEU A 107 -7.93 -20.15 -2.31
N SER A 108 -8.12 -21.11 -1.39
CA SER A 108 -8.79 -22.38 -1.74
C SER A 108 -10.30 -22.23 -1.93
N MET A 109 -10.93 -21.23 -1.31
CA MET A 109 -12.36 -20.95 -1.42
C MET A 109 -12.67 -19.92 -2.52
N ILE A 110 -11.87 -18.85 -2.58
CA ILE A 110 -11.94 -17.79 -3.58
C ILE A 110 -10.70 -17.92 -4.46
N ARG A 111 -10.87 -18.59 -5.61
CA ARG A 111 -9.76 -18.90 -6.51
C ARG A 111 -9.12 -17.63 -7.05
N ARG A 112 -7.80 -17.68 -7.25
CA ARG A 112 -7.02 -16.54 -7.76
C ARG A 112 -7.52 -16.08 -9.13
N GLU A 113 -7.93 -17.01 -9.99
CA GLU A 113 -8.46 -16.71 -11.32
C GLU A 113 -9.71 -15.83 -11.23
N THR A 114 -10.63 -16.15 -10.30
CA THR A 114 -11.84 -15.35 -10.04
C THR A 114 -11.50 -13.93 -9.59
N VAL A 115 -10.49 -13.77 -8.73
CA VAL A 115 -10.02 -12.44 -8.30
C VAL A 115 -9.37 -11.69 -9.47
N MET A 116 -8.61 -12.38 -10.33
CA MET A 116 -7.96 -11.76 -11.49
C MET A 116 -8.93 -11.29 -12.58
N GLU A 117 -10.11 -11.89 -12.64
CA GLU A 117 -11.20 -11.52 -13.55
C GLU A 117 -12.02 -10.32 -13.07
N SER A 118 -11.91 -9.94 -11.78
CA SER A 118 -12.60 -8.78 -11.22
C SER A 118 -12.16 -7.47 -11.89
N PRO A 119 -13.11 -6.67 -12.42
CA PRO A 119 -12.83 -5.34 -12.93
C PRO A 119 -12.10 -4.42 -11.94
N ILE A 120 -12.53 -4.35 -10.68
CA ILE A 120 -11.87 -3.49 -9.68
C ILE A 120 -10.43 -3.94 -9.42
N PHE A 121 -10.19 -5.26 -9.39
CA PHE A 121 -8.84 -5.78 -9.22
C PHE A 121 -7.96 -5.47 -10.44
N GLN A 122 -8.48 -5.56 -11.66
CA GLN A 122 -7.74 -5.19 -12.86
C GLN A 122 -7.37 -3.71 -12.89
N GLU A 123 -8.27 -2.84 -12.43
CA GLU A 123 -8.01 -1.41 -12.30
C GLU A 123 -6.85 -1.15 -11.33
N TRP A 124 -6.89 -1.73 -10.12
CA TRP A 124 -5.80 -1.60 -9.14
C TRP A 124 -4.47 -2.12 -9.69
N VAL A 125 -4.46 -3.29 -10.32
CA VAL A 125 -3.23 -3.85 -10.94
C VAL A 125 -2.69 -2.94 -12.03
N LYS A 126 -3.55 -2.27 -12.80
CA LYS A 126 -3.14 -1.32 -13.83
C LYS A 126 -2.51 -0.07 -13.22
N GLU A 127 -3.10 0.49 -12.18
CA GLU A 127 -2.57 1.65 -11.45
C GLU A 127 -1.21 1.33 -10.81
N GLU A 128 -1.11 0.21 -10.09
CA GLU A 128 0.12 -0.27 -9.47
C GLU A 128 1.24 -0.46 -10.51
N ARG A 129 0.94 -1.11 -11.65
CA ARG A 129 1.92 -1.27 -12.74
C ARG A 129 2.35 0.05 -13.35
N ALA A 130 1.46 1.03 -13.45
CA ALA A 130 1.80 2.35 -13.95
C ALA A 130 2.73 3.09 -12.97
N GLY A 131 2.45 3.02 -11.66
CA GLY A 131 3.29 3.54 -10.60
C GLY A 131 4.68 2.91 -10.60
N ALA A 132 4.75 1.58 -10.55
CA ALA A 132 6.01 0.83 -10.58
C ALA A 132 6.85 1.14 -11.83
N LYS A 133 6.21 1.29 -13.00
CA LYS A 133 6.91 1.69 -14.23
C LYS A 133 7.44 3.11 -14.16
N ALA A 134 6.71 4.04 -13.56
CA ALA A 134 7.15 5.42 -13.40
C ALA A 134 8.32 5.52 -12.43
N GLU A 135 8.24 4.82 -11.29
CA GLU A 135 9.30 4.72 -10.29
C GLU A 135 10.57 4.11 -10.87
N GLY A 136 10.48 2.93 -11.51
CA GLY A 136 11.64 2.29 -12.13
C GLY A 136 12.29 3.14 -13.23
N LYS A 137 11.51 3.94 -13.96
CA LYS A 137 12.05 4.90 -14.94
C LYS A 137 12.75 6.08 -14.27
N ALA A 138 12.25 6.55 -13.13
CA ALA A 138 12.88 7.63 -12.37
C ALA A 138 14.19 7.14 -11.73
N GLU A 139 14.16 5.98 -11.08
CA GLU A 139 15.33 5.32 -10.48
C GLU A 139 16.41 5.05 -11.53
N GLY A 140 16.07 4.40 -12.65
CA GLY A 140 17.05 4.11 -13.70
C GLY A 140 17.66 5.37 -14.34
N LYS A 141 16.93 6.49 -14.38
CA LYS A 141 17.51 7.78 -14.80
C LYS A 141 18.45 8.37 -13.76
N ALA A 142 18.12 8.27 -12.48
CA ALA A 142 18.96 8.73 -11.39
C ALA A 142 20.26 7.92 -11.35
N GLU A 143 20.16 6.59 -11.36
CA GLU A 143 21.31 5.68 -11.42
C GLU A 143 22.22 5.98 -12.62
N GLY A 144 21.65 6.10 -13.82
CA GLY A 144 22.42 6.42 -15.03
C GLY A 144 23.15 7.77 -14.95
N LYS A 145 22.55 8.79 -14.31
CA LYS A 145 23.21 10.08 -14.08
C LYS A 145 24.31 9.97 -13.03
N ALA A 146 24.06 9.29 -11.92
CA ALA A 146 25.04 9.06 -10.88
C ALA A 146 26.25 8.29 -11.44
N GLU A 147 26.02 7.27 -12.27
CA GLU A 147 27.08 6.51 -12.96
C GLU A 147 27.88 7.41 -13.93
N ALA A 148 27.20 8.24 -14.73
CA ALA A 148 27.87 9.16 -15.65
C ALA A 148 28.76 10.17 -14.91
N ILE A 149 28.27 10.76 -13.81
CA ILE A 149 29.05 11.65 -12.94
C ILE A 149 30.24 10.89 -12.35
N CYS A 150 30.02 9.69 -11.82
CA CYS A 150 31.09 8.88 -11.24
C CYS A 150 32.19 8.54 -12.25
N LYS A 151 31.81 8.16 -13.47
CA LYS A 151 32.75 7.84 -14.55
C LYS A 151 33.55 9.06 -14.97
N TYR A 152 32.91 10.23 -15.06
CA TYR A 152 33.61 11.48 -15.34
C TYR A 152 34.66 11.80 -14.25
N LEU A 153 34.26 11.71 -12.98
CA LEU A 153 35.12 11.94 -11.83
C LEU A 153 36.34 11.00 -11.83
N GLU A 154 36.13 9.72 -12.14
CA GLU A 154 37.20 8.72 -12.25
C GLU A 154 38.18 9.05 -13.37
N VAL A 155 37.68 9.35 -14.57
CA VAL A 155 38.53 9.66 -15.74
C VAL A 155 39.37 10.91 -15.50
N ARG A 156 38.82 11.93 -14.83
CA ARG A 156 39.49 13.22 -14.67
C ARG A 156 40.42 13.29 -13.47
N PHE A 157 40.05 12.65 -12.35
CA PHE A 157 40.73 12.82 -11.07
C PHE A 157 41.23 11.50 -10.44
N GLY A 158 40.91 10.35 -11.03
CA GLY A 158 41.37 9.03 -10.59
C GLY A 158 41.03 8.75 -9.12
N LEU A 159 42.02 8.28 -8.35
CA LEU A 159 41.84 7.89 -6.95
C LEU A 159 41.36 9.03 -6.05
N ALA A 160 41.65 10.30 -6.40
CA ALA A 160 41.26 11.45 -5.59
C ALA A 160 39.73 11.65 -5.53
N ALA A 161 38.97 11.09 -6.48
CA ALA A 161 37.52 11.27 -6.53
C ALA A 161 36.69 10.13 -5.90
N GLN A 162 37.32 9.09 -5.32
CA GLN A 162 36.59 7.94 -4.76
C GLN A 162 35.54 8.35 -3.71
N GLU A 163 35.87 9.31 -2.84
CA GLU A 163 34.94 9.79 -1.83
C GLU A 163 33.78 10.58 -2.45
N LEU A 164 34.02 11.40 -3.48
CA LEU A 164 32.95 12.07 -4.22
C LEU A 164 32.06 11.07 -4.96
N GLN A 165 32.63 10.02 -5.57
CA GLN A 165 31.85 8.98 -6.24
C GLN A 165 30.91 8.27 -5.25
N ARG A 166 31.40 7.98 -4.03
CA ARG A 166 30.58 7.39 -2.96
C ARG A 166 29.40 8.31 -2.59
N GLN A 167 29.65 9.62 -2.50
CA GLN A 167 28.61 10.60 -2.20
C GLN A 167 27.58 10.70 -3.33
N VAL A 168 28.02 10.77 -4.59
CA VAL A 168 27.14 10.83 -5.76
C VAL A 168 26.24 9.59 -5.87
N ARG A 169 26.76 8.39 -5.60
CA ARG A 169 25.96 7.15 -5.57
C ARG A 169 24.90 7.15 -4.48
N GLY A 170 25.05 7.97 -3.43
CA GLY A 170 24.06 8.14 -2.37
C GLY A 170 22.95 9.15 -2.71
N ILE A 171 23.01 9.82 -3.85
CA ILE A 171 22.01 10.82 -4.26
C ILE A 171 20.92 10.14 -5.08
N SER A 172 19.71 10.07 -4.53
CA SER A 172 18.52 9.59 -5.25
C SER A 172 17.74 10.72 -5.94
N SER A 173 18.02 11.99 -5.60
CA SER A 173 17.35 13.15 -6.18
C SER A 173 17.81 13.41 -7.60
N LEU A 174 16.89 13.24 -8.56
CA LEU A 174 17.16 13.51 -9.97
C LEU A 174 17.53 14.97 -10.23
N ASP A 175 16.95 15.91 -9.48
CA ASP A 175 17.23 17.35 -9.62
C ASP A 175 18.63 17.70 -9.13
N GLU A 176 19.07 17.09 -8.03
CA GLU A 176 20.45 17.24 -7.56
C GLU A 176 21.44 16.64 -8.55
N LEU A 177 21.17 15.44 -9.07
CA LEU A 177 22.00 14.81 -10.10
C LEU A 177 22.02 15.62 -11.40
N ASN A 178 20.91 16.24 -11.80
CA ASN A 178 20.83 17.16 -12.93
C ASN A 178 21.71 18.40 -12.72
N ARG A 179 21.65 18.99 -11.53
CA ARG A 179 22.49 20.14 -11.17
C ARG A 179 23.98 19.76 -11.22
N ILE A 180 24.34 18.60 -10.68
CA ILE A 180 25.73 18.14 -10.64
C ILE A 180 26.21 17.87 -12.07
N ILE A 181 25.50 17.03 -12.84
CA ILE A 181 25.96 16.62 -14.18
C ILE A 181 26.12 17.82 -15.13
N ASN A 182 25.27 18.86 -15.01
CA ASN A 182 25.37 20.05 -15.85
C ASN A 182 26.58 20.93 -15.53
N ASN A 183 27.09 20.89 -14.30
CA ASN A 183 28.20 21.74 -13.84
C ASN A 183 29.52 20.99 -13.70
N ILE A 184 29.49 19.66 -13.55
CA ILE A 184 30.70 18.88 -13.26
C ILE A 184 31.69 18.88 -14.45
N TYR A 185 31.21 19.04 -15.68
CA TYR A 185 32.07 19.11 -16.86
C TYR A 185 32.89 20.41 -16.97
N THR A 186 32.48 21.47 -16.28
CA THR A 186 33.19 22.77 -16.30
C THR A 186 34.29 22.87 -15.25
N THR A 187 34.37 21.93 -14.30
CA THR A 187 35.33 21.99 -13.19
C THR A 187 36.72 21.57 -13.63
N GLY A 188 37.74 22.38 -13.33
CA GLY A 188 39.15 22.16 -13.61
C GLY A 188 39.86 21.26 -12.61
N THR A 189 39.49 21.38 -11.32
CA THR A 189 40.17 20.77 -10.17
C THR A 189 39.22 19.89 -9.34
N ILE A 190 39.78 19.07 -8.44
CA ILE A 190 38.99 18.19 -7.57
C ILE A 190 38.21 18.99 -6.52
N GLU A 191 38.74 20.13 -6.06
CA GLU A 191 38.09 21.04 -5.12
C GLU A 191 36.85 21.71 -5.73
N GLU A 192 36.94 22.12 -7.00
CA GLU A 192 35.80 22.67 -7.75
C GLU A 192 34.72 21.59 -7.96
N ALA A 193 35.12 20.37 -8.31
CA ALA A 193 34.21 19.23 -8.43
C ALA A 193 33.51 18.91 -7.10
N GLN A 194 34.22 19.01 -5.99
CA GLN A 194 33.68 18.80 -4.65
C GLN A 194 32.64 19.87 -4.28
N ALA A 195 32.89 21.14 -4.60
CA ALA A 195 31.92 22.22 -4.40
C ALA A 195 30.64 21.99 -5.21
N VAL A 196 30.75 21.48 -6.44
CA VAL A 196 29.60 21.15 -7.27
C VAL A 196 28.79 19.97 -6.69
N VAL A 197 29.45 18.87 -6.29
CA VAL A 197 28.79 17.67 -5.76
C VAL A 197 28.10 17.94 -4.43
N LEU A 198 28.78 18.59 -3.49
CA LEU A 198 28.22 18.87 -2.16
C LEU A 198 27.12 19.94 -2.19
N GLY A 199 27.05 20.72 -3.29
CA GLY A 199 26.32 21.97 -3.33
C GLY A 199 26.95 22.97 -2.36
N THR A 200 26.75 24.26 -2.58
CA THR A 200 26.97 25.24 -1.51
C THR A 200 25.97 24.95 -0.40
N ARG A 201 26.29 24.03 0.52
CA ARG A 201 25.69 23.93 1.84
C ARG A 201 26.10 25.20 2.60
N ASN A 202 25.32 26.26 2.43
CA ASN A 202 25.23 27.41 3.31
C ASN A 202 23.75 27.71 3.55
#